data_AF-A0A8J7RJA7-F1
#
_entry.id   AF-A0A8J7RJA7-F1
#
_cell.length_a   1.000
_cell.length_b   1.000
_cell.length_c   1.000
_cell.angle_alpha   90.00
_cell.angle_beta   90.00
_cell.angle_gamma   90.00
#
_symmetry.space_group_name_H-M   'P 1'
#
loop_
_entity.id
_entity.type
_entity.pdbx_description
1 polymer ?
#
loop_
_entity_poly.entity_id
_entity_poly.type
_entity_poly.pdbx_seq_one_letter_code
_entity_poly.pdbx_strand_id
1 'polypeptide(L)'
;MLYQDKFFYLCHIPLSAEGPDDVEIIDKAGDSHAFSDLFKKYEELRSHAFNEDGLYSVIRADKIYVLLRTTTPDQAKTEAFEEARPGLVTNLEHRVMQDKDKNAVQILRDVHDVDISI
;
A
#
# COMPACT_ATOMS: atom_id res chain seq x y z
N MET A 1 33.39 0.13 4.71
CA MET A 1 32.08 0.80 4.82
C MET A 1 31.32 0.48 3.55
N LEU A 2 30.38 -0.46 3.62
CA LEU A 2 29.53 -0.82 2.47
C LEU A 2 28.48 0.28 2.32
N TYR A 3 28.78 1.32 1.54
CA TYR A 3 27.77 2.29 1.12
C TYR A 3 26.81 1.56 0.20
N GLN A 4 25.64 1.17 0.73
CA GLN A 4 24.53 0.73 -0.10
C GLN A 4 23.73 1.96 -0.50
N ASP A 5 23.62 2.20 -1.80
CA ASP A 5 22.76 3.24 -2.34
C ASP A 5 21.32 2.93 -1.95
N LYS A 6 20.69 3.88 -1.25
CA LYS A 6 19.29 3.80 -0.85
C LYS A 6 18.46 4.66 -1.79
N PHE A 7 17.48 4.06 -2.42
CA PHE A 7 16.51 4.70 -3.29
C PHE A 7 15.18 4.87 -2.56
N PHE A 8 14.41 5.87 -2.96
CA PHE A 8 13.00 5.95 -2.60
C PHE A 8 12.19 5.19 -3.64
N TYR A 9 11.26 4.36 -3.19
CA TYR A 9 10.36 3.59 -4.04
C TYR A 9 8.92 3.98 -3.72
N LEU A 10 8.17 4.29 -4.76
CA LEU A 10 6.72 4.46 -4.68
C LEU A 10 6.07 3.16 -5.10
N CYS A 11 5.41 2.51 -4.16
CA CYS A 11 4.75 1.22 -4.33
C CYS A 11 3.23 1.41 -4.35
N HIS A 12 2.57 0.65 -5.22
CA HIS A 12 1.13 0.44 -5.25
C HIS A 12 0.83 -0.97 -4.74
N ILE A 13 -0.06 -1.06 -3.76
CA ILE A 13 -0.50 -2.32 -3.17
C ILE A 13 -2.00 -2.46 -3.49
N PRO A 14 -2.38 -3.39 -4.37
CA PRO A 14 -3.79 -3.67 -4.62
C PRO A 14 -4.44 -4.27 -3.37
N LEU A 15 -5.73 -4.01 -3.15
CA LEU A 15 -6.46 -4.62 -2.02
C LEU A 15 -6.52 -6.15 -2.10
N SER A 16 -6.30 -6.71 -3.28
CA SER A 16 -6.21 -8.16 -3.51
C SER A 16 -4.79 -8.71 -3.37
N ALA A 17 -3.82 -7.93 -2.90
CA ALA A 17 -2.45 -8.40 -2.71
C ALA A 17 -2.42 -9.51 -1.65
N GLU A 18 -1.86 -10.66 -2.03
CA GLU A 18 -1.64 -11.81 -1.14
C GLU A 18 -0.20 -11.85 -0.62
N GLY A 19 0.70 -11.06 -1.21
CA GLY A 19 2.07 -10.92 -0.74
C GLY A 19 2.90 -9.85 -1.45
N PRO A 20 4.21 -9.81 -1.19
CA PRO A 20 5.14 -8.87 -1.80
C PRO A 20 5.18 -8.92 -3.33
N ASP A 21 4.92 -10.08 -3.93
CA ASP A 21 4.97 -10.24 -5.38
C ASP A 21 3.88 -9.42 -6.10
N ASP A 22 2.74 -9.23 -5.46
CA ASP A 22 1.61 -8.44 -5.94
C ASP A 22 1.83 -6.92 -5.80
N VAL A 23 2.90 -6.51 -5.10
CA VAL A 23 3.25 -5.09 -4.96
C VAL A 23 3.88 -4.59 -6.26
N GLU A 24 3.32 -3.50 -6.79
CA GLU A 24 3.79 -2.85 -8.00
C GLU A 24 4.66 -1.64 -7.64
N ILE A 25 5.90 -1.59 -8.14
CA ILE A 25 6.73 -0.40 -8.03
C ILE A 25 6.35 0.54 -9.17
N ILE A 26 5.73 1.67 -8.83
CA ILE A 26 5.29 2.68 -9.79
C ILE A 26 6.49 3.47 -10.30
N ASP A 27 7.40 3.83 -9.39
CA ASP A 27 8.48 4.76 -9.67
C ASP A 27 9.56 4.72 -8.59
N LYS A 28 10.75 5.29 -8.89
CA LYS A 28 11.86 5.36 -7.95
C LYS A 28 12.65 6.67 -8.07
N ALA A 29 13.21 7.12 -6.97
CA ALA A 29 14.10 8.29 -6.92
C ALA A 29 15.44 7.96 -6.23
N GLY A 30 16.54 8.38 -6.87
CA GLY A 30 17.90 8.25 -6.32
C GLY A 30 18.50 9.56 -5.81
N ASP A 31 17.89 10.70 -6.11
CA ASP A 31 18.37 12.02 -5.74
C ASP A 31 17.24 12.94 -5.24
N SER A 32 17.61 14.08 -4.68
CA SER A 32 16.67 15.03 -4.06
C SER A 32 15.67 15.66 -5.03
N HIS A 33 16.06 15.86 -6.30
CA HIS A 33 15.14 16.44 -7.29
C HIS A 33 14.10 15.40 -7.69
N ALA A 34 14.55 14.20 -8.05
CA ALA A 34 13.69 13.07 -8.36
C ALA A 34 12.76 12.73 -7.17
N PHE A 35 13.24 12.87 -5.93
CA PHE A 35 12.41 12.67 -4.75
C PHE A 35 11.28 13.69 -4.65
N SER A 36 11.52 14.97 -4.95
CA SER A 36 10.46 15.98 -4.89
C SER A 36 9.33 15.68 -5.86
N ASP A 37 9.67 15.23 -7.08
CA ASP A 37 8.67 14.86 -8.09
C ASP A 37 7.96 13.55 -7.72
N LEU A 38 8.69 12.56 -7.20
CA LEU A 38 8.14 11.32 -6.68
C LEU A 38 7.15 11.57 -5.52
N PHE A 39 7.49 12.49 -4.62
CA PHE A 39 6.64 12.84 -3.48
C PHE A 39 5.36 13.56 -3.92
N LYS A 40 5.43 14.47 -4.89
CA LYS A 40 4.22 15.09 -5.46
C LYS A 40 3.28 14.04 -6.07
N LYS A 41 3.85 13.10 -6.84
CA LYS A 41 3.08 11.99 -7.43
C LYS A 41 2.44 11.11 -6.35
N TYR A 42 3.15 10.84 -5.26
CA TYR A 42 2.60 10.13 -4.10
C TYR A 42 1.41 10.85 -3.46
N GLU A 43 1.53 12.16 -3.23
CA GLU A 43 0.45 12.98 -2.66
C GLU A 43 -0.76 13.06 -3.59
N GLU A 44 -0.54 13.23 -4.90
CA GLU A 44 -1.60 13.19 -5.92
C GLU A 44 -2.32 11.84 -5.93
N LEU A 45 -1.57 10.73 -5.90
CA LEU A 45 -2.15 9.39 -5.88
C LEU A 45 -2.92 9.11 -4.59
N ARG A 46 -2.53 9.65 -3.44
CA ARG A 46 -3.27 9.47 -2.17
C ARG A 46 -4.40 10.47 -1.97
N SER A 47 -4.48 11.53 -2.78
CA SER A 47 -5.49 12.59 -2.66
C SER A 47 -6.93 12.07 -2.62
N HIS A 48 -7.24 10.98 -3.34
CA HIS A 48 -8.56 10.36 -3.38
C HIS A 48 -9.02 9.79 -2.03
N ALA A 49 -8.07 9.46 -1.14
CA ALA A 49 -8.37 8.90 0.18
C ALA A 49 -8.67 10.00 1.23
N PHE A 50 -8.53 11.28 0.90
CA PHE A 50 -8.85 12.38 1.81
C PHE A 50 -10.34 12.74 1.73
N ASN A 51 -10.95 13.03 2.87
CA ASN A 51 -12.31 13.56 2.93
C ASN A 51 -12.34 15.09 2.70
N GLU A 52 -13.53 15.69 2.71
CA GLU A 52 -13.73 17.13 2.50
C GLU A 52 -13.00 18.00 3.55
N ASP A 53 -12.72 17.45 4.72
CA ASP A 53 -11.97 18.10 5.81
C ASP A 53 -10.44 17.90 5.70
N GLY A 54 -9.96 17.24 4.62
CA GLY A 54 -8.54 16.95 4.42
C GLY A 54 -7.98 15.88 5.37
N LEU A 55 -8.82 15.04 5.96
CA LEU A 55 -8.42 13.90 6.78
C LEU A 55 -8.29 12.65 5.92
N TYR A 56 -7.15 11.96 6.04
CA TYR A 56 -6.89 10.71 5.35
C TYR A 56 -7.77 9.59 5.92
N SER A 57 -8.59 8.98 5.06
CA SER A 57 -9.43 7.83 5.40
C SER A 57 -8.88 6.58 4.74
N VAL A 58 -8.33 5.69 5.56
CA VAL A 58 -7.83 4.38 5.13
C VAL A 58 -8.92 3.59 4.40
N ILE A 59 -10.18 3.70 4.84
CA ILE A 59 -11.35 2.93 4.35
C ILE A 59 -11.80 3.35 2.94
N ARG A 60 -11.41 4.54 2.47
CA ARG A 60 -11.73 5.04 1.12
C ARG A 60 -10.65 4.74 0.09
N ALA A 61 -9.54 4.14 0.51
CA ALA A 61 -8.42 3.85 -0.37
C ALA A 61 -8.64 2.50 -1.04
N ASP A 62 -9.34 2.50 -2.19
CA ASP A 62 -9.41 1.35 -3.10
C ASP A 62 -8.00 0.89 -3.55
N LYS A 63 -7.00 1.77 -3.39
CA LYS A 63 -5.61 1.57 -3.72
C LYS A 63 -4.74 2.11 -2.60
N ILE A 64 -3.83 1.27 -2.08
CA ILE A 64 -2.87 1.70 -1.06
C ILE A 64 -1.57 2.06 -1.76
N TYR A 65 -1.05 3.24 -1.44
CA TYR A 65 0.23 3.71 -1.93
C TYR A 65 1.18 3.90 -0.75
N VAL A 66 2.40 3.37 -0.88
CA VAL A 66 3.45 3.50 0.14
C VAL A 66 4.70 4.09 -0.52
N LEU A 67 5.30 5.07 0.14
CA LEU A 67 6.57 5.68 -0.25
C LEU A 67 7.62 5.37 0.81
N LEU A 68 8.60 4.53 0.46
CA LEU A 68 9.59 4.02 1.40
C LEU A 68 11.00 4.09 0.84
N ARG A 69 12.01 3.96 1.71
CA ARG A 69 13.42 4.10 1.34
C ARG A 69 14.22 2.83 1.61
N THR A 70 14.55 2.09 0.56
CA THR A 70 15.25 0.79 0.62
C THR A 70 16.39 0.70 -0.38
N THR A 71 17.15 -0.39 -0.34
CA THR A 71 18.30 -0.60 -1.23
C THR A 71 17.94 -1.39 -2.49
N THR A 72 16.94 -2.28 -2.42
CA THR A 72 16.54 -3.14 -3.55
C THR A 72 15.02 -3.09 -3.81
N PRO A 73 14.59 -3.33 -5.06
CA PRO A 73 13.17 -3.48 -5.40
C PRO A 73 12.45 -4.56 -4.59
N ASP A 74 13.08 -5.71 -4.38
CA ASP A 74 12.45 -6.83 -3.65
C ASP A 74 12.22 -6.48 -2.17
N GLN A 75 13.19 -5.78 -1.57
CA GLN A 75 13.03 -5.23 -0.23
C GLN A 75 11.93 -4.17 -0.19
N ALA A 76 11.85 -3.31 -1.21
CA ALA A 76 10.80 -2.30 -1.31
C ALA A 76 9.41 -2.94 -1.35
N LYS A 77 9.23 -4.01 -2.12
CA LYS A 77 7.96 -4.74 -2.20
C LYS A 77 7.58 -5.38 -0.87
N THR A 78 8.55 -6.03 -0.20
CA THR A 78 8.32 -6.67 1.09
C THR A 78 7.93 -5.66 2.16
N GLU A 79 8.68 -4.58 2.29
CA GLU A 79 8.40 -3.55 3.30
C GLU A 79 7.08 -2.81 3.00
N ALA A 80 6.79 -2.54 1.72
CA ALA A 80 5.53 -1.92 1.31
C ALA A 80 4.32 -2.77 1.69
N PHE A 81 4.38 -4.09 1.46
CA PHE A 81 3.30 -5.01 1.80
C PHE A 81 3.06 -5.05 3.32
N GLU A 82 4.11 -5.18 4.11
CA GLU A 82 4.01 -5.21 5.58
C GLU A 82 3.49 -3.88 6.15
N GLU A 83 3.95 -2.74 5.63
CA GLU A 83 3.46 -1.41 6.04
C GLU A 83 1.99 -1.20 5.66
N ALA A 84 1.57 -1.70 4.50
CA ALA A 84 0.19 -1.61 4.01
C ALA A 84 -0.77 -2.59 4.70
N ARG A 85 -0.27 -3.65 5.35
CA ARG A 85 -1.08 -4.76 5.89
C ARG A 85 -2.24 -4.32 6.80
N PRO A 86 -2.07 -3.41 7.78
CA PRO A 86 -3.19 -2.94 8.59
C PRO A 86 -4.27 -2.23 7.76
N GLY A 87 -3.84 -1.48 6.73
CA GLY A 87 -4.73 -0.81 5.80
C GLY A 87 -5.48 -1.78 4.89
N LEU A 88 -4.80 -2.83 4.41
CA LEU A 88 -5.41 -3.90 3.62
C LEU A 88 -6.53 -4.59 4.41
N VAL A 89 -6.23 -5.03 5.63
CA VAL A 89 -7.21 -5.66 6.52
C VAL A 89 -8.41 -4.73 6.71
N THR A 90 -8.19 -3.49 7.15
CA THR A 90 -9.28 -2.52 7.41
C THR A 90 -10.20 -2.31 6.19
N ASN A 91 -9.65 -2.21 4.98
CA ASN A 91 -10.44 -2.05 3.76
C ASN A 91 -11.19 -3.33 3.39
N LEU A 92 -10.56 -4.50 3.53
CA LEU A 92 -11.19 -5.78 3.28
C LEU A 92 -12.34 -6.03 4.26
N GLU A 93 -12.15 -5.75 5.56
CA GLU A 93 -13.20 -5.84 6.57
C GLU A 93 -14.40 -4.95 6.20
N HIS A 94 -14.13 -3.71 5.78
CA HIS A 94 -15.18 -2.79 5.35
C HIS A 94 -15.97 -3.34 4.14
N ARG A 95 -15.30 -3.91 3.13
CA ARG A 95 -15.94 -4.55 1.97
C ARG A 95 -16.79 -5.75 2.37
N VAL A 96 -16.32 -6.57 3.32
CA VAL A 96 -17.12 -7.68 3.85
C VAL A 96 -18.38 -7.16 4.53
N MET A 97 -18.25 -6.13 5.36
CA MET A 97 -19.36 -5.59 6.14
C MET A 97 -20.40 -4.85 5.29
N GLN A 98 -19.98 -4.09 4.27
CA GLN A 98 -20.90 -3.33 3.42
C GLN A 98 -21.46 -4.15 2.26
N ASP A 99 -20.59 -4.87 1.54
CA ASP A 99 -20.94 -5.48 0.25
C ASP A 99 -21.10 -7.00 0.34
N LYS A 100 -20.87 -7.60 1.51
CA LYS A 100 -20.87 -9.07 1.72
C LYS A 100 -19.91 -9.78 0.76
N ASP A 101 -18.77 -9.15 0.51
CA ASP A 101 -17.79 -9.61 -0.47
C ASP A 101 -17.10 -10.90 -0.01
N LYS A 102 -17.42 -12.01 -0.69
CA LYS A 102 -16.85 -13.34 -0.38
C LYS A 102 -15.37 -13.44 -0.72
N ASN A 103 -14.88 -12.69 -1.70
CA ASN A 103 -13.46 -12.69 -2.05
C ASN A 103 -12.67 -12.00 -0.95
N ALA A 104 -13.19 -10.89 -0.41
CA ALA A 104 -12.56 -10.19 0.71
C ALA A 104 -12.49 -11.09 1.98
N VAL A 105 -13.52 -11.89 2.25
CA VAL A 105 -13.47 -12.90 3.34
C VAL A 105 -12.36 -13.92 3.12
N GLN A 106 -12.22 -14.43 1.89
CA GLN A 106 -11.21 -15.43 1.59
C GLN A 106 -9.80 -14.86 1.77
N ILE A 107 -9.54 -13.64 1.27
CA ILE A 107 -8.24 -12.98 1.40
C ILE A 107 -7.92 -12.70 2.87
N LEU A 108 -8.87 -12.18 3.65
CA LEU A 108 -8.69 -11.96 5.09
C LEU A 108 -8.29 -13.23 5.82
N ARG A 109 -8.93 -14.35 5.50
CA ARG A 109 -8.65 -15.64 6.12
C ARG A 109 -7.30 -16.22 5.68
N ASP A 110 -7.07 -16.32 4.37
CA ASP A 110 -5.93 -17.08 3.82
C ASP A 110 -4.61 -16.30 3.90
N VAL A 111 -4.67 -14.97 3.73
CA VAL A 111 -3.47 -14.11 3.66
C VAL A 111 -3.20 -13.45 5.00
N HIS A 112 -4.25 -12.96 5.66
CA HIS A 112 -4.11 -12.14 6.85
C HIS A 112 -4.42 -12.87 8.16
N ASP A 113 -4.89 -14.12 8.10
CA ASP A 113 -5.30 -14.95 9.25
C ASP A 113 -6.39 -14.29 10.11
N VAL A 114 -7.33 -13.61 9.44
CA VAL A 114 -8.46 -12.90 10.05
C VAL A 114 -9.76 -13.61 9.64
N ASP A 115 -10.42 -14.27 10.60
CA ASP A 115 -11.72 -14.89 10.39
C ASP A 115 -12.87 -13.91 10.60
N ILE A 116 -13.69 -13.71 9.56
CA ILE A 116 -14.92 -12.92 9.62
C ILE A 116 -16.12 -13.78 9.22
N SER A 117 -17.13 -13.78 10.09
CA SER A 117 -18.43 -14.40 9.83
C SER A 117 -19.37 -13.38 9.19
N ILE A 118 -19.99 -13.72 8.05
CA ILE A 118 -20.98 -12.89 7.35
C ILE A 118 -22.40 -13.38 7.65
#